data_AF-A0A0B7AYD0-F1
#
_entry.id   AF-A0A0B7AYD0-F1
#
_cell.length_a   1.000
_cell.length_b   1.000
_cell.length_c   1.000
_cell.angle_alpha   90.00
_cell.angle_beta   90.00
_cell.angle_gamma   90.00
#
_symmetry.space_group_name_H-M   'P 1'
#
loop_
_entity.id
_entity.type
_entity.pdbx_description
1 polymer ?
#
loop_
_entity_poly.entity_id
_entity_poly.type
_entity_poly.pdbx_seq_one_letter_code
_entity_poly.pdbx_strand_id
1 'polypeptide(L)'
;MEELTTFVEGFAITNEPNRTSAPHPRYSQYKEKTARNDQNARRQQLLEIQKNRRFDFMNHVRKLTDNDWVGEEDKDEEDEKPDQSMEVEVMLSRPGRNYKNQLMLSEWLVEVPKDFEAEWLAVLCPMAKRCLVVASRGKTRAFSKSGFCINSFPSHLPGGCRRSSERNTTILDCLYSEVNQTYYILDLMCWNGCTVYDGETEFRFYWLHEKLKEYSSLGETSTTNPCKFIGLPSFSCTQDAISNAITSAPFKLMDFCFTTKVLAIYLAHLPWLSG
;
A
#
# COMPACT_ATOMS: atom_id res chain seq x y z
N MET A 1 -3.37 10.53 -37.50
CA MET A 1 -4.16 10.19 -36.30
C MET A 1 -3.42 9.22 -35.40
N GLU A 2 -2.78 8.16 -35.93
CA GLU A 2 -2.00 7.19 -35.12
C GLU A 2 -0.83 7.78 -34.32
N GLU A 3 -0.12 8.78 -34.87
CA GLU A 3 0.95 9.46 -34.09
C GLU A 3 0.39 10.27 -32.91
N LEU A 4 -0.82 10.81 -33.06
CA LEU A 4 -1.49 11.57 -32.00
C LEU A 4 -2.00 10.64 -30.90
N THR A 5 -2.53 9.47 -31.24
CA THR A 5 -2.95 8.45 -30.25
C THR A 5 -1.74 7.92 -29.49
N THR A 6 -0.63 7.62 -30.18
CA THR A 6 0.64 7.22 -29.54
C THR A 6 1.13 8.27 -28.55
N PHE A 7 1.05 9.56 -28.91
CA PHE A 7 1.46 10.66 -28.04
C PHE A 7 0.56 10.78 -26.79
N VAL A 8 -0.75 10.64 -26.95
CA VAL A 8 -1.72 10.70 -25.85
C VAL A 8 -1.56 9.51 -24.90
N GLU A 9 -1.31 8.31 -25.41
CA GLU A 9 -1.07 7.13 -24.58
C GLU A 9 0.25 7.20 -23.81
N GLY A 10 1.26 7.86 -24.38
CA GLY A 10 2.52 8.15 -23.68
C GLY A 10 2.44 9.32 -22.69
N PHE A 11 1.30 10.00 -22.56
CA PHE A 11 1.16 11.15 -21.68
C PHE A 11 0.93 10.70 -20.23
N ALA A 12 1.83 11.11 -19.34
CA ALA A 12 1.76 10.80 -17.93
C ALA A 12 2.13 12.04 -17.10
N ILE A 13 1.33 12.30 -16.06
CA ILE A 13 1.64 13.35 -15.08
C ILE A 13 2.75 12.87 -14.13
N THR A 14 2.73 11.58 -13.77
CA THR A 14 3.78 10.90 -13.00
C THR A 14 4.49 9.86 -13.87
N ASN A 15 5.81 9.99 -13.98
CA ASN A 15 6.66 9.09 -14.77
C ASN A 15 7.10 7.88 -13.92
N GLU A 16 6.13 7.06 -13.49
CA GLU A 16 6.39 5.78 -12.81
C GLU A 16 6.37 4.62 -13.82
N PRO A 17 7.35 3.69 -13.79
CA PRO A 17 7.35 2.51 -14.65
C PRO A 17 6.22 1.55 -14.26
N ASN A 18 5.62 0.87 -15.25
CA ASN A 18 4.66 -0.23 -15.05
C ASN A 18 3.48 0.13 -14.10
N ARG A 19 2.98 1.36 -14.16
CA ARG A 19 1.91 1.85 -13.26
C ARG A 19 0.60 1.06 -13.41
N THR A 20 -0.06 0.77 -12.30
CA THR A 20 -1.35 0.05 -12.26
C THR A 20 -2.56 0.90 -12.66
N SER A 21 -2.38 2.21 -12.83
CA SER A 21 -3.42 3.10 -13.38
C SER A 21 -3.54 3.01 -14.91
N ALA A 22 -2.51 2.50 -15.59
CA ALA A 22 -2.52 2.17 -17.01
C ALA A 22 -2.77 0.66 -17.18
N PRO A 23 -3.28 0.21 -18.34
CA PRO A 23 -3.42 -1.21 -18.63
C PRO A 23 -2.07 -1.93 -18.52
N HIS A 24 -2.10 -3.23 -18.21
CA HIS A 24 -0.87 -4.02 -18.12
C HIS A 24 -0.06 -3.91 -19.43
N PRO A 25 1.27 -3.70 -19.38
CA PRO A 25 2.09 -3.44 -20.58
C PRO A 25 1.93 -4.46 -21.71
N ARG A 26 1.71 -5.74 -21.38
CA ARG A 26 1.38 -6.82 -22.33
C ARG A 26 0.14 -6.56 -23.20
N TYR A 27 -0.87 -5.86 -22.68
CA TYR A 27 -2.10 -5.54 -23.41
C TYR A 27 -2.08 -4.13 -24.01
N SER A 28 -1.03 -3.35 -23.77
CA SER A 28 -0.87 -2.03 -24.37
C SER A 28 -0.59 -2.17 -25.86
N GLN A 29 -1.30 -1.39 -26.69
CA GLN A 29 -1.06 -1.36 -28.14
C GLN A 29 0.27 -0.68 -28.48
N TYR A 30 0.72 0.24 -27.62
CA TYR A 30 1.94 1.00 -27.79
C TYR A 30 2.92 0.74 -26.65
N LYS A 31 4.21 0.68 -26.98
CA LYS A 31 5.27 0.49 -25.98
C LYS A 31 5.49 1.80 -25.23
N GLU A 32 5.16 1.81 -23.94
CA GLU A 32 5.52 2.92 -23.07
C GLU A 32 7.04 3.09 -23.02
N LYS A 33 7.53 4.32 -23.19
CA LYS A 33 8.98 4.63 -23.16
C LYS A 33 9.61 4.31 -21.79
N THR A 34 8.82 4.36 -20.72
CA THR A 34 9.20 4.10 -19.32
C THR A 34 9.28 2.60 -18.98
N ALA A 35 8.68 1.72 -19.78
CA ALA A 35 8.62 0.27 -19.51
C ALA A 35 9.91 -0.49 -19.90
N ARG A 36 10.97 0.21 -20.31
CA ARG A 36 12.20 -0.42 -20.84
C ARG A 36 13.17 -0.94 -19.77
N ASN A 37 12.95 -0.66 -18.49
CA ASN A 37 13.89 -1.05 -17.44
C ASN A 37 13.56 -2.45 -16.92
N ASP A 38 14.60 -3.24 -16.62
CA ASP A 38 14.54 -4.55 -15.95
C ASP A 38 13.87 -4.39 -14.57
N GLN A 39 12.77 -5.12 -14.35
CA GLN A 39 11.99 -5.02 -13.11
C GLN A 39 12.77 -5.58 -11.90
N ASN A 40 13.57 -6.62 -12.13
CA ASN A 40 14.39 -7.23 -11.09
C ASN A 40 15.55 -6.32 -10.69
N ALA A 41 16.22 -5.68 -11.65
CA ALA A 41 17.29 -4.73 -11.36
C ALA A 41 16.81 -3.57 -10.49
N ARG A 42 15.65 -2.95 -10.83
CA ARG A 42 15.06 -1.88 -10.01
C ARG A 42 14.71 -2.35 -8.61
N ARG A 43 14.19 -3.57 -8.47
CA ARG A 43 13.85 -4.16 -7.17
C ARG A 43 15.08 -4.33 -6.28
N GLN A 44 16.18 -4.84 -6.85
CA GLN A 44 17.45 -5.00 -6.12
C GLN A 44 17.97 -3.64 -5.64
N GLN A 45 17.94 -2.63 -6.50
CA GLN A 45 18.31 -1.26 -6.12
C GLN A 45 17.42 -0.70 -5.00
N LEU A 46 16.09 -0.87 -5.07
CA LEU A 46 15.18 -0.45 -4.00
C LEU A 46 15.50 -1.11 -2.66
N LEU A 47 15.79 -2.41 -2.68
CA LEU A 47 16.17 -3.17 -1.48
C LEU A 47 17.46 -2.63 -0.87
N GLU A 48 18.46 -2.32 -1.68
CA GLU A 48 19.73 -1.74 -1.21
C GLU A 48 19.53 -0.34 -0.62
N ILE A 49 18.75 0.51 -1.28
CA ILE A 49 18.47 1.86 -0.78
C ILE A 49 17.67 1.80 0.52
N GLN A 50 16.70 0.88 0.64
CA GLN A 50 15.94 0.71 1.88
C GLN A 50 16.85 0.32 3.05
N LYS A 51 17.79 -0.62 2.84
CA LYS A 51 18.76 -1.04 3.87
C LYS A 51 19.63 0.11 4.37
N ASN A 52 19.96 1.05 3.49
CA ASN A 52 20.81 2.20 3.82
C ASN A 52 20.02 3.44 4.27
N ARG A 53 18.69 3.42 4.13
CA ARG A 53 17.83 4.56 4.45
C ARG A 53 17.82 4.80 5.95
N ARG A 54 18.07 6.05 6.34
CA ARG A 54 17.82 6.56 7.69
C ARG A 54 16.75 7.63 7.60
N PHE A 55 15.52 7.28 8.00
CA PHE A 55 14.41 8.21 8.01
C PHE A 55 13.71 8.18 9.38
N ASP A 56 13.36 9.35 9.90
CA ASP A 56 12.71 9.45 11.21
C ASP A 56 11.20 9.17 11.10
N PHE A 57 10.85 7.89 11.06
CA PHE A 57 9.47 7.44 11.00
C PHE A 57 8.66 7.81 12.25
N MET A 58 9.31 7.94 13.41
CA MET A 58 8.62 8.35 14.64
C MET A 58 8.12 9.79 14.51
N ASN A 59 8.94 10.69 14.00
CA ASN A 59 8.51 12.06 13.71
C ASN A 59 7.42 12.09 12.63
N HIS A 60 7.56 11.26 11.57
CA HIS A 60 6.54 11.16 10.53
C HIS A 60 5.17 10.73 11.05
N VAL A 61 5.13 9.74 11.95
CA VAL A 61 3.89 9.32 12.61
C VAL A 61 3.28 10.44 13.45
N ARG A 62 4.10 11.22 14.17
CA ARG A 62 3.60 12.39 14.91
C ARG A 62 2.96 13.40 13.98
N LYS A 63 3.58 13.72 12.85
CA LYS A 63 2.99 14.62 11.84
C LYS A 63 1.63 14.13 11.34
N LEU A 64 1.53 12.86 10.96
CA LEU A 64 0.27 12.25 10.50
C LEU A 64 -0.85 12.28 11.55
N THR A 65 -0.48 12.13 12.83
CA THR A 65 -1.43 11.95 13.92
C THR A 65 -1.84 13.25 14.60
N ASP A 66 -0.93 14.22 14.66
CA ASP A 66 -1.15 15.54 15.24
C ASP A 66 -1.64 16.57 14.20
N ASN A 67 -1.51 16.24 12.92
CA ASN A 67 -1.77 17.11 11.77
C ASN A 67 -0.93 18.40 11.82
N ASP A 68 0.31 18.25 12.28
CA ASP A 68 1.28 19.34 12.40
C ASP A 68 2.29 19.25 11.26
N TRP A 69 2.11 20.16 10.28
CA TRP A 69 2.94 20.28 9.07
C TRP A 69 3.60 21.66 9.01
N VAL A 70 3.66 22.38 10.13
CA VAL A 70 4.19 23.74 10.20
C VAL A 70 5.71 23.73 10.00
N GLY A 71 6.21 24.58 9.09
CA GLY A 71 7.65 24.74 8.81
C GLY A 71 8.17 23.99 7.57
N GLU A 72 7.33 23.23 6.88
CA GLU A 72 7.62 22.71 5.54
C GLU A 72 7.00 23.64 4.48
N GLU A 73 7.52 24.86 4.34
CA GLU A 73 7.20 25.71 3.17
C GLU A 73 7.93 25.14 1.94
N ASP A 74 7.16 24.70 0.95
CA ASP A 74 7.46 24.46 -0.47
C ASP A 74 8.91 24.16 -0.89
N LYS A 75 9.61 23.26 -0.20
CA LYS A 75 10.90 22.72 -0.69
C LYS A 75 10.74 21.56 -1.68
N ASP A 76 9.55 20.97 -1.77
CA ASP A 76 9.30 19.82 -2.65
C ASP A 76 8.93 20.18 -4.10
N GLU A 77 8.75 21.47 -4.45
CA GLU A 77 8.59 21.85 -5.87
C GLU A 77 9.92 22.09 -6.60
N GLU A 78 11.03 22.26 -5.86
CA GLU A 78 12.36 22.59 -6.44
C GLU A 78 13.50 21.62 -6.08
N ASP A 79 13.32 20.65 -5.18
CA ASP A 79 14.36 19.67 -4.88
C ASP A 79 14.46 18.60 -5.99
N GLU A 80 15.30 18.94 -6.97
CA GLU A 80 16.05 18.08 -7.89
C GLU A 80 15.22 17.21 -8.84
N LYS A 81 14.85 17.78 -9.99
CA LYS A 81 14.95 17.01 -11.24
C LYS A 81 16.45 16.72 -11.42
N PRO A 82 16.91 15.45 -11.34
CA PRO A 82 18.22 15.14 -11.87
C PRO A 82 18.18 15.53 -13.35
N ASP A 83 19.31 16.04 -13.83
CA ASP A 83 19.56 16.28 -15.24
C ASP A 83 19.03 15.11 -16.09
N GLN A 84 18.61 15.39 -17.32
CA GLN A 84 18.06 14.42 -18.27
C GLN A 84 19.12 13.41 -18.74
N SER A 85 19.82 12.73 -17.83
CA SER A 85 20.55 11.51 -18.12
C SER A 85 19.56 10.36 -18.18
N MET A 86 19.73 9.47 -19.16
CA MET A 86 18.78 8.41 -19.52
C MET A 86 18.73 7.23 -18.52
N GLU A 87 19.16 7.43 -17.27
CA GLU A 87 19.16 6.42 -16.22
C GLU A 87 18.21 6.88 -15.11
N VAL A 88 17.05 6.22 -15.02
CA VAL A 88 16.10 6.46 -13.92
C VAL A 88 16.75 5.93 -12.65
N GLU A 89 17.47 6.78 -11.93
CA GLU A 89 17.93 6.46 -10.58
C GLU A 89 16.71 6.14 -9.73
N VAL A 90 16.68 4.90 -9.22
CA VAL A 90 15.55 4.38 -8.47
C VAL A 90 15.57 4.99 -7.07
N MET A 91 15.03 6.19 -6.89
CA MET A 91 14.97 6.81 -5.57
C MET A 91 13.72 6.34 -4.79
N LEU A 92 13.92 5.95 -3.53
CA LEU A 92 12.81 5.78 -2.59
C LEU A 92 12.25 7.17 -2.25
N SER A 93 11.06 7.48 -2.77
CA SER A 93 10.37 8.72 -2.41
C SER A 93 10.25 8.85 -0.89
N ARG A 94 10.38 10.09 -0.40
CA ARG A 94 9.94 10.43 0.95
C ARG A 94 8.44 10.10 1.06
N PRO A 95 7.95 9.65 2.22
CA PRO A 95 6.51 9.55 2.44
C PRO A 95 5.91 10.91 2.06
N GLY A 96 4.78 10.92 1.36
CA GLY A 96 4.25 12.16 0.82
C GLY A 96 3.94 13.19 1.91
N ARG A 97 3.64 14.44 1.52
CA ARG A 97 3.24 15.48 2.45
C ARG A 97 1.76 15.32 2.84
N ASN A 98 1.42 15.70 4.06
CA ASN A 98 0.06 15.55 4.60
C ASN A 98 -0.40 14.08 4.59
N TYR A 99 -1.57 13.81 4.02
CA TYR A 99 -2.14 12.48 3.91
C TYR A 99 -2.01 11.89 2.49
N LYS A 100 -1.37 12.60 1.56
CA LYS A 100 -1.21 12.19 0.16
C LYS A 100 0.02 11.30 0.01
N ASN A 101 -0.05 10.29 -0.86
CA ASN A 101 1.09 9.42 -1.21
C ASN A 101 1.81 8.80 0.00
N GLN A 102 1.05 8.44 1.05
CA GLN A 102 1.58 7.73 2.23
C GLN A 102 1.64 6.21 2.04
N LEU A 103 0.85 5.69 1.11
CA LEU A 103 0.75 4.27 0.84
C LEU A 103 1.78 3.88 -0.20
N MET A 104 2.42 2.74 0.00
CA MET A 104 3.37 2.20 -0.96
C MET A 104 2.59 1.42 -2.03
N LEU A 105 2.78 1.87 -3.28
CA LEU A 105 1.97 1.45 -4.42
C LEU A 105 2.65 0.34 -5.21
N SER A 106 1.82 -0.41 -5.92
CA SER A 106 2.23 -1.52 -6.78
C SER A 106 2.48 -1.11 -8.21
N GLU A 107 3.46 -1.76 -8.83
CA GLU A 107 3.60 -1.84 -10.29
C GLU A 107 3.00 -3.16 -10.82
N TRP A 108 2.76 -3.24 -12.13
CA TRP A 108 2.40 -4.49 -12.79
C TRP A 108 3.52 -5.53 -12.64
N LEU A 109 3.15 -6.78 -12.33
CA LEU A 109 4.08 -7.90 -12.38
C LEU A 109 4.27 -8.32 -13.85
N VAL A 110 5.29 -7.76 -14.50
CA VAL A 110 5.62 -8.07 -15.89
C VAL A 110 6.65 -9.20 -15.95
N GLU A 111 7.66 -9.14 -15.08
CA GLU A 111 8.73 -10.12 -15.00
C GLU A 111 8.63 -10.90 -13.68
N VAL A 112 8.34 -12.20 -13.80
CA VAL A 112 8.28 -13.08 -12.64
C VAL A 112 9.69 -13.33 -12.10
N PRO A 113 9.96 -13.03 -10.83
CA PRO A 113 11.26 -13.27 -10.20
C PRO A 113 11.60 -14.76 -10.15
N LYS A 114 12.89 -15.10 -10.21
CA LYS A 114 13.33 -16.51 -10.15
C LYS A 114 13.10 -17.14 -8.79
N ASP A 115 13.14 -16.33 -7.75
CA ASP A 115 12.93 -16.67 -6.34
C ASP A 115 11.48 -16.43 -5.89
N PHE A 116 10.54 -16.33 -6.83
CA PHE A 116 9.15 -15.96 -6.56
C PHE A 116 8.49 -16.83 -5.48
N GLU A 117 8.62 -18.16 -5.55
CA GLU A 117 7.98 -19.05 -4.58
C GLU A 117 8.61 -18.96 -3.18
N ALA A 118 9.89 -18.62 -3.09
CA ALA A 118 10.65 -18.63 -1.84
C ALA A 118 10.59 -17.30 -1.09
N GLU A 119 10.75 -16.18 -1.81
CA GLU A 119 10.96 -14.84 -1.24
C GLU A 119 9.73 -13.93 -1.31
N TRP A 120 8.61 -14.43 -1.85
CA TRP A 120 7.39 -13.66 -2.01
C TRP A 120 6.21 -14.23 -1.22
N LEU A 121 5.34 -13.31 -0.84
CA LEU A 121 4.06 -13.55 -0.24
C LEU A 121 2.97 -12.99 -1.15
N ALA A 122 1.86 -13.69 -1.23
CA ALA A 122 0.67 -13.26 -1.96
C ALA A 122 -0.45 -12.91 -0.99
N VAL A 123 -1.24 -11.90 -1.34
CA VAL A 123 -2.42 -11.44 -0.61
C VAL A 123 -3.58 -11.31 -1.58
N LEU A 124 -4.72 -11.93 -1.24
CA LEU A 124 -5.95 -11.78 -2.01
C LEU A 124 -6.61 -10.44 -1.69
N CYS A 125 -6.86 -9.62 -2.71
CA CYS A 125 -7.47 -8.31 -2.54
C CYS A 125 -8.95 -8.34 -2.94
N PRO A 126 -9.89 -8.07 -2.02
CA PRO A 126 -11.31 -7.97 -2.35
C PRO A 126 -11.58 -6.75 -3.22
N MET A 127 -12.75 -6.73 -3.87
CA MET A 127 -13.24 -5.52 -4.56
C MET A 127 -13.51 -4.39 -3.57
N ALA A 128 -12.54 -3.49 -3.42
CA ALA A 128 -12.49 -2.48 -2.38
C ALA A 128 -11.60 -1.30 -2.76
N LYS A 129 -11.82 -0.14 -2.15
CA LYS A 129 -11.05 1.09 -2.39
C LYS A 129 -9.90 1.20 -1.41
N ARG A 130 -8.68 1.32 -1.91
CA ARG A 130 -7.47 1.48 -1.07
C ARG A 130 -7.44 2.84 -0.38
N CYS A 131 -7.16 2.83 0.92
CA CYS A 131 -7.15 4.01 1.78
C CYS A 131 -6.15 3.87 2.93
N LEU A 132 -5.58 5.01 3.33
CA LEU A 132 -4.80 5.15 4.56
C LEU A 132 -5.76 5.31 5.73
N VAL A 133 -5.62 4.50 6.77
CA VAL A 133 -6.40 4.66 8.01
C VAL A 133 -5.50 5.18 9.12
N VAL A 134 -5.91 6.26 9.76
CA VAL A 134 -5.22 6.88 10.90
C VAL A 134 -6.17 6.94 12.09
N ALA A 135 -5.85 6.20 13.15
CA ALA A 135 -6.53 6.24 14.43
C ALA A 135 -5.70 7.06 15.43
N SER A 136 -6.26 8.18 15.88
CA SER A 136 -5.58 9.12 16.77
C SER A 136 -6.59 10.00 17.51
N ARG A 137 -6.24 10.44 18.73
CA ARG A 137 -7.01 11.42 19.52
C ARG A 137 -8.50 11.05 19.68
N GLY A 138 -8.79 9.76 19.77
CA GLY A 138 -10.11 9.20 20.02
C GLY A 138 -11.05 9.16 18.80
N LYS A 139 -10.51 9.26 17.58
CA LYS A 139 -11.23 9.09 16.32
C LYS A 139 -10.36 8.36 15.29
N THR A 140 -11.00 7.73 14.32
CA THR A 140 -10.35 7.10 13.16
C THR A 140 -10.77 7.83 11.89
N ARG A 141 -9.79 8.16 11.05
CA ARG A 141 -9.99 8.81 9.75
C ARG A 141 -9.42 7.95 8.65
N ALA A 142 -10.15 7.85 7.54
CA ALA A 142 -9.69 7.17 6.33
C ALA A 142 -9.42 8.19 5.24
N PHE A 143 -8.27 8.09 4.57
CA PHE A 143 -7.82 8.99 3.52
C PHE A 143 -7.59 8.23 2.22
N SER A 144 -7.96 8.83 1.08
CA SER A 144 -7.65 8.30 -0.24
C SER A 144 -6.15 8.45 -0.55
N LYS A 145 -5.68 7.80 -1.62
CA LYS A 145 -4.30 7.97 -2.14
C LYS A 145 -3.92 9.44 -2.38
N SER A 146 -4.91 10.25 -2.78
CA SER A 146 -4.74 11.69 -3.02
C SER A 146 -4.64 12.54 -1.76
N GLY A 147 -4.87 11.96 -0.58
CA GLY A 147 -4.90 12.65 0.71
C GLY A 147 -6.28 13.19 1.13
N PHE A 148 -7.31 13.05 0.29
CA PHE A 148 -8.67 13.45 0.66
C PHE A 148 -9.24 12.55 1.77
N CYS A 149 -9.81 13.15 2.82
CA CYS A 149 -10.46 12.45 3.92
C CYS A 149 -11.80 11.87 3.46
N ILE A 150 -11.87 10.56 3.32
CA ILE A 150 -13.06 9.82 2.86
C ILE A 150 -14.09 9.74 3.99
N ASN A 151 -13.65 9.40 5.20
CA ASN A 151 -14.55 9.17 6.32
C ASN A 151 -13.87 9.42 7.68
N SER A 152 -14.68 9.71 8.70
CA SER A 152 -14.26 9.95 10.09
C SER A 152 -15.26 9.29 11.03
N PHE A 153 -14.81 8.29 11.79
CA PHE A 153 -15.66 7.43 12.61
C PHE A 153 -14.92 6.96 13.88
N PRO A 154 -15.61 6.57 14.96
CA PRO A 154 -14.96 5.90 16.09
C PRO A 154 -14.58 4.47 15.70
N SER A 155 -13.46 3.94 16.18
CA SER A 155 -13.14 2.51 16.03
C SER A 155 -12.52 1.94 17.30
N HIS A 156 -12.46 0.61 17.38
CA HIS A 156 -11.74 -0.08 18.46
C HIS A 156 -10.23 -0.18 18.24
N LEU A 157 -9.68 0.49 17.21
CA LEU A 157 -8.24 0.59 17.07
C LEU A 157 -7.65 1.41 18.23
N PRO A 158 -6.41 1.15 18.66
CA PRO A 158 -5.71 2.01 19.60
C PRO A 158 -5.74 3.48 19.14
N GLY A 159 -6.19 4.38 20.03
CA GLY A 159 -6.38 5.80 19.71
C GLY A 159 -7.62 6.14 18.86
N GLY A 160 -8.41 5.15 18.44
CA GLY A 160 -9.56 5.30 17.53
C GLY A 160 -10.89 5.68 18.18
N CYS A 161 -11.00 5.60 19.51
CA CYS A 161 -12.22 5.93 20.24
C CYS A 161 -11.92 6.67 21.54
N ARG A 162 -12.68 7.74 21.83
CA ARG A 162 -12.54 8.52 23.07
C ARG A 162 -12.72 7.70 24.35
N ARG A 163 -13.54 6.65 24.27
CA ARG A 163 -13.82 5.71 25.37
C ARG A 163 -12.69 4.71 25.61
N SER A 164 -11.77 4.54 24.66
CA SER A 164 -10.60 3.70 24.85
C SER A 164 -9.63 4.38 25.83
N SER A 165 -9.03 3.59 26.71
CA SER A 165 -7.92 4.01 27.56
C SER A 165 -6.64 4.25 26.75
N GLU A 166 -6.52 3.61 25.59
CA GLU A 166 -5.36 3.71 24.73
C GLU A 166 -5.37 5.03 23.97
N ARG A 167 -4.35 5.85 24.24
CA ARG A 167 -4.18 7.17 23.64
C ARG A 167 -3.21 7.17 22.47
N ASN A 168 -2.41 6.12 22.33
CA ASN A 168 -1.43 6.06 21.26
C ASN A 168 -2.11 5.75 19.93
N THR A 169 -1.34 5.93 18.86
CA THR A 169 -1.87 6.05 17.51
C THR A 169 -1.67 4.77 16.72
N THR A 170 -2.57 4.52 15.78
CA THR A 170 -2.47 3.38 14.85
C THR A 170 -2.62 3.86 13.42
N ILE A 171 -1.76 3.37 12.52
CA ILE A 171 -1.74 3.73 11.11
C ILE A 171 -1.69 2.43 10.29
N LEU A 172 -2.66 2.28 9.38
CA LEU A 172 -2.88 1.06 8.59
C LEU A 172 -3.03 1.39 7.10
N ASP A 173 -2.63 0.45 6.25
CA ASP A 173 -3.00 0.40 4.84
C ASP A 173 -4.20 -0.54 4.70
N CYS A 174 -5.33 -0.01 4.21
CA CYS A 174 -6.58 -0.75 4.16
C CYS A 174 -7.22 -0.70 2.78
N LEU A 175 -8.01 -1.73 2.49
CA LEU A 175 -8.96 -1.82 1.39
C LEU A 175 -10.38 -1.72 1.97
N TYR A 176 -11.07 -0.61 1.72
CA TYR A 176 -12.43 -0.42 2.19
C TYR A 176 -13.47 -0.98 1.23
N SER A 177 -14.25 -1.94 1.70
CA SER A 177 -15.43 -2.46 1.01
C SER A 177 -16.69 -1.81 1.57
N GLU A 178 -17.35 -0.99 0.74
CA GLU A 178 -18.60 -0.32 1.10
C GLU A 178 -19.75 -1.31 1.31
N VAL A 179 -19.84 -2.34 0.46
CA VAL A 179 -20.85 -3.40 0.53
C VAL A 179 -20.78 -4.16 1.86
N ASN A 180 -19.56 -4.48 2.30
CA ASN A 180 -19.35 -5.25 3.53
C ASN A 180 -19.16 -4.34 4.77
N GLN A 181 -19.14 -3.02 4.60
CA GLN A 181 -18.76 -2.03 5.61
C GLN A 181 -17.50 -2.45 6.41
N THR A 182 -16.50 -2.93 5.69
CA THR A 182 -15.30 -3.56 6.26
C THR A 182 -14.05 -2.94 5.67
N TYR A 183 -13.12 -2.57 6.54
CA TYR A 183 -11.74 -2.25 6.20
C TYR A 183 -10.90 -3.52 6.27
N TYR A 184 -10.53 -4.04 5.11
CA TYR A 184 -9.59 -5.14 5.01
C TYR A 184 -8.18 -4.58 5.16
N ILE A 185 -7.46 -4.97 6.20
CA ILE A 185 -6.12 -4.46 6.46
C ILE A 185 -5.15 -5.20 5.55
N LEU A 186 -4.52 -4.44 4.66
CA LEU A 186 -3.49 -4.89 3.73
C LEU A 186 -2.09 -4.78 4.37
N ASP A 187 -1.87 -3.77 5.21
CA ASP A 187 -0.59 -3.58 5.88
C ASP A 187 -0.66 -2.80 7.20
N LEU A 188 0.40 -2.93 7.98
CA LEU A 188 0.62 -2.23 9.23
C LEU A 188 1.85 -1.33 9.17
N MET A 189 1.66 -0.05 9.53
CA MET A 189 2.73 0.94 9.59
C MET A 189 3.03 1.41 11.02
N CYS A 190 1.99 1.54 11.85
CA CYS A 190 2.13 1.89 13.26
C CYS A 190 1.00 1.24 14.06
N TRP A 191 1.33 0.61 15.18
CA TRP A 191 0.34 0.05 16.12
C TRP A 191 0.57 0.59 17.52
N ASN A 192 -0.43 1.25 18.11
CA ASN A 192 -0.37 1.75 19.49
C ASN A 192 0.90 2.57 19.79
N GLY A 193 1.33 3.40 18.83
CA GLY A 193 2.52 4.26 18.92
C GLY A 193 3.84 3.60 18.50
N CYS A 194 3.87 2.28 18.30
CA CYS A 194 5.04 1.55 17.84
C CYS A 194 5.07 1.53 16.30
N THR A 195 6.07 2.20 15.73
CA THR A 195 6.26 2.29 14.27
C THR A 195 7.00 1.08 13.73
N VAL A 196 6.53 0.53 12.61
CA VAL A 196 7.15 -0.64 11.94
C VAL A 196 7.45 -0.39 10.47
N TYR A 197 7.55 0.87 10.04
CA TYR A 197 7.89 1.22 8.65
C TYR A 197 9.21 0.58 8.15
N ASP A 198 10.20 0.44 9.05
CA ASP A 198 11.49 -0.18 8.76
C ASP A 198 11.48 -1.72 8.85
N GLY A 199 10.35 -2.29 9.28
CA GLY A 199 10.20 -3.73 9.42
C GLY A 199 10.00 -4.43 8.07
N GLU A 200 10.53 -5.64 7.97
CA GLU A 200 10.28 -6.53 6.83
C GLU A 200 8.77 -6.81 6.70
N THR A 201 8.29 -6.97 5.47
CA THR A 201 6.87 -7.25 5.18
C THR A 201 6.35 -8.47 5.94
N GLU A 202 7.12 -9.56 5.96
CA GLU A 202 6.74 -10.79 6.65
C GLU A 202 6.54 -10.56 8.15
N PHE A 203 7.44 -9.79 8.78
CA PHE A 203 7.29 -9.40 10.18
C PHE A 203 6.06 -8.53 10.39
N ARG A 204 5.81 -7.55 9.52
CA ARG A 204 4.64 -6.65 9.63
C ARG A 204 3.32 -7.42 9.49
N PHE A 205 3.26 -8.38 8.58
CA PHE A 205 2.09 -9.26 8.43
C PHE A 205 1.90 -10.17 9.64
N TYR A 206 2.96 -10.83 10.11
CA TYR A 206 2.92 -11.65 11.32
C TYR A 206 2.43 -10.83 12.52
N TRP A 207 3.03 -9.67 12.75
CA TRP A 207 2.73 -8.83 13.89
C TRP A 207 1.32 -8.24 13.83
N LEU A 208 0.86 -7.85 12.63
CA LEU A 208 -0.53 -7.45 12.39
C LEU A 208 -1.50 -8.55 12.84
N HIS A 209 -1.29 -9.80 12.41
CA HIS A 209 -2.19 -10.91 12.77
C HIS A 209 -2.15 -11.24 14.26
N GLU A 210 -0.98 -11.18 14.91
CA GLU A 210 -0.88 -11.30 16.37
C GLU A 210 -1.67 -10.19 17.09
N LYS A 211 -1.55 -8.94 16.63
CA LYS A 211 -2.32 -7.83 17.19
C LYS A 211 -3.81 -7.94 16.93
N LEU A 212 -4.25 -8.46 15.78
CA LEU A 212 -5.68 -8.66 15.54
C LEU A 212 -6.28 -9.76 16.44
N LYS A 213 -5.50 -10.78 16.84
CA LYS A 213 -5.95 -11.78 17.82
C LYS A 213 -6.18 -11.19 19.21
N GLU A 214 -5.33 -10.24 19.62
CA GLU A 214 -5.48 -9.52 20.89
C GLU A 214 -6.73 -8.61 20.90
N TYR A 215 -7.19 -8.15 19.73
CA TYR A 215 -8.28 -7.17 19.57
C TYR A 215 -9.45 -7.75 18.77
N SER A 216 -10.03 -8.86 19.24
CA SER A 216 -11.13 -9.57 18.54
C SER A 216 -12.35 -8.68 18.26
N SER A 217 -12.62 -7.68 19.09
CA SER A 217 -13.74 -6.74 18.92
C SER A 217 -13.65 -5.87 17.66
N LEU A 218 -12.46 -5.77 17.05
CA LEU A 218 -12.27 -5.09 15.75
C LEU A 218 -13.06 -5.76 14.62
N GLY A 219 -13.27 -7.07 14.70
CA GLY A 219 -14.06 -7.84 13.74
C GLY A 219 -15.57 -7.68 13.90
N GLU A 220 -16.03 -6.98 14.93
CA GLU A 220 -17.45 -6.85 15.28
C GLU A 220 -17.97 -5.43 15.05
N THR A 221 -19.21 -5.32 14.59
CA THR A 221 -19.88 -4.02 14.45
C THR A 221 -20.54 -3.60 15.75
N SER A 222 -20.29 -2.38 16.20
CA SER A 222 -20.92 -1.78 17.38
C SER A 222 -21.12 -0.28 17.22
N THR A 223 -21.79 0.37 18.18
CA THR A 223 -21.97 1.83 18.16
C THR A 223 -20.65 2.60 18.25
N THR A 224 -19.62 1.99 18.83
CA THR A 224 -18.26 2.56 18.96
C THR A 224 -17.27 1.98 17.95
N ASN A 225 -17.71 1.07 17.08
CA ASN A 225 -16.96 0.48 15.97
C ASN A 225 -17.92 0.16 14.80
N PRO A 226 -18.36 1.17 14.03
CA PRO A 226 -19.36 0.99 12.98
C PRO A 226 -18.80 0.27 11.74
N CYS A 227 -17.48 0.15 11.61
CA CYS A 227 -16.82 -0.55 10.50
C CYS A 227 -15.90 -1.62 11.07
N LYS A 228 -15.96 -2.82 10.47
CA LYS A 228 -15.09 -3.94 10.87
C LYS A 228 -13.68 -3.75 10.33
N PHE A 229 -12.70 -4.26 11.05
CA PHE A 229 -11.32 -4.36 10.61
C PHE A 229 -10.93 -5.84 10.55
N ILE A 230 -10.53 -6.31 9.36
CA ILE A 230 -10.18 -7.71 9.13
C ILE A 230 -8.83 -7.75 8.43
N GLY A 231 -7.85 -8.43 9.02
CA GLY A 231 -6.54 -8.64 8.39
C GLY A 231 -6.66 -9.57 7.19
N LEU A 232 -6.05 -9.19 6.06
CA LEU A 232 -5.96 -10.08 4.92
C LEU A 232 -4.90 -11.16 5.18
N PRO A 233 -5.19 -12.44 4.91
CA PRO A 233 -4.20 -13.50 5.04
C PRO A 233 -3.17 -13.39 3.90
N SER A 234 -1.91 -13.61 4.25
CA SER A 234 -0.83 -13.83 3.29
C SER A 234 -0.54 -15.32 3.13
N PHE A 235 -0.12 -15.74 1.94
CA PHE A 235 0.23 -17.13 1.64
C PHE A 235 1.48 -17.20 0.74
N SER A 236 2.09 -18.37 0.66
CA SER A 236 3.23 -18.62 -0.22
C SER A 236 2.85 -18.51 -1.69
N CYS A 237 3.79 -18.08 -2.52
CA CYS A 237 3.59 -17.93 -3.96
C CYS A 237 3.75 -19.23 -4.77
N THR A 238 3.64 -20.40 -4.14
CA THR A 238 3.63 -21.70 -4.85
C THR A 238 2.34 -21.87 -5.64
N GLN A 239 2.41 -22.58 -6.77
CA GLN A 239 1.25 -22.80 -7.64
C GLN A 239 0.05 -23.40 -6.89
N ASP A 240 0.30 -24.39 -6.04
CA ASP A 240 -0.74 -25.06 -5.24
C ASP A 240 -1.38 -24.10 -4.22
N ALA A 241 -0.57 -23.28 -3.54
CA ALA A 241 -1.08 -22.32 -2.56
C ALA A 241 -1.94 -21.23 -3.22
N ILE A 242 -1.51 -20.71 -4.37
CA ILE A 242 -2.28 -19.73 -5.14
C ILE A 242 -3.59 -20.36 -5.63
N SER A 243 -3.55 -21.56 -6.21
CA SER A 243 -4.75 -22.27 -6.69
C SER A 243 -5.77 -22.51 -5.56
N ASN A 244 -5.28 -22.97 -4.41
CA ASN A 244 -6.11 -23.18 -3.23
C ASN A 244 -6.69 -21.88 -2.69
N ALA A 245 -5.89 -20.80 -2.66
CA ALA A 245 -6.34 -19.48 -2.22
C ALA A 245 -7.45 -18.92 -3.12
N ILE A 246 -7.33 -19.06 -4.44
CA ILE A 246 -8.37 -18.65 -5.40
C ILE A 246 -9.68 -19.40 -5.15
N THR A 247 -9.57 -20.73 -5.01
CA THR A 247 -10.74 -21.61 -4.88
C THR A 247 -11.48 -21.39 -3.55
N SER A 248 -10.75 -21.03 -2.49
CA SER A 248 -11.29 -20.84 -1.14
C SER A 248 -11.60 -19.38 -0.78
N ALA A 249 -11.50 -18.45 -1.73
CA ALA A 249 -11.66 -17.03 -1.47
C ALA A 249 -13.06 -16.69 -0.91
N PRO A 250 -13.17 -16.08 0.29
CA PRO A 250 -14.46 -15.81 0.92
C PRO A 250 -15.17 -14.56 0.39
N PHE A 251 -14.58 -13.89 -0.60
CA PHE A 251 -15.07 -12.65 -1.19
C PHE A 251 -14.84 -12.64 -2.70
N LYS A 252 -15.59 -11.77 -3.40
CA LYS A 252 -15.35 -11.49 -4.80
C LYS A 252 -13.95 -10.89 -4.96
N LEU A 253 -13.06 -11.67 -5.55
CA LEU A 253 -11.69 -11.27 -5.80
C LEU A 253 -11.66 -10.17 -6.86
N MET A 254 -10.87 -9.13 -6.60
CA MET A 254 -10.56 -8.09 -7.58
C MET A 254 -9.16 -8.31 -8.10
N ASP A 255 -8.18 -8.33 -7.19
CA ASP A 255 -6.76 -8.32 -7.52
C ASP A 255 -5.97 -9.30 -6.64
N PHE A 256 -4.75 -9.61 -7.09
CA PHE A 256 -3.70 -10.12 -6.23
C PHE A 256 -2.74 -9.00 -5.88
N CYS A 257 -2.19 -9.09 -4.68
CA CYS A 257 -1.01 -8.35 -4.27
C CYS A 257 0.11 -9.34 -3.97
N PHE A 258 1.17 -9.36 -4.76
CA PHE A 258 2.41 -10.04 -4.38
C PHE A 258 3.36 -9.05 -3.73
N THR A 259 4.00 -9.43 -2.63
CA THR A 259 4.98 -8.63 -1.90
C THR A 259 6.22 -9.46 -1.63
N THR A 260 7.42 -8.88 -1.69
CA THR A 260 8.59 -9.60 -1.17
C THR A 260 8.50 -9.67 0.35
N LYS A 261 9.04 -10.75 0.93
CA LYS A 261 9.11 -10.92 2.39
C LYS A 261 9.85 -9.76 3.08
N VAL A 262 10.84 -9.19 2.40
CA VAL A 262 11.69 -8.11 2.91
C VAL A 262 11.08 -6.72 2.64
N LEU A 263 10.44 -6.53 1.48
CA LEU A 263 9.98 -5.22 1.00
C LEU A 263 8.59 -5.33 0.36
N ALA A 264 7.67 -4.48 0.77
CA ALA A 264 6.30 -4.54 0.28
C ALA A 264 6.13 -3.80 -1.04
N ILE A 265 6.87 -4.20 -2.09
CA ILE A 265 6.41 -3.90 -3.45
C ILE A 265 5.17 -4.75 -3.64
N TYR A 266 3.99 -4.14 -3.53
CA TYR A 266 2.76 -4.76 -3.97
C TYR A 266 2.85 -5.01 -5.49
N LEU A 267 2.38 -6.14 -5.99
CA LEU A 267 2.44 -6.50 -7.41
C LEU A 267 1.11 -7.12 -7.86
N ALA A 268 0.75 -6.86 -9.10
CA ALA A 268 -0.63 -6.62 -9.56
C ALA A 268 -1.56 -7.82 -9.90
N HIS A 269 -2.78 -7.39 -10.28
CA HIS A 269 -3.99 -8.04 -10.82
C HIS A 269 -3.82 -9.12 -11.90
N LEU A 270 -4.74 -10.11 -11.89
CA LEU A 270 -4.92 -11.14 -12.93
C LEU A 270 -6.23 -10.89 -13.70
N PRO A 271 -6.20 -10.63 -15.02
CA PRO A 271 -7.41 -10.38 -15.81
C PRO A 271 -8.21 -11.65 -16.20
N TRP A 272 -8.06 -12.77 -15.50
CA TRP A 272 -8.64 -14.07 -15.91
C TRP A 272 -9.87 -14.53 -15.11
N LEU A 273 -10.49 -13.68 -14.28
CA LEU A 273 -11.66 -14.05 -13.47
C LEU A 273 -12.97 -13.32 -13.83
N SER A 274 -13.07 -12.78 -15.04
CA SER A 274 -14.35 -12.43 -15.66
C SER A 274 -14.66 -13.42 -16.78
N GLY A 275 -15.20 -14.58 -16.38
CA GLY A 275 -16.10 -15.38 -17.21
C GLY A 275 -17.54 -15.03 -16.85
#